data_AF-A0A1I5WJ53-F1
#
_entry.id   AF-A0A1I5WJ53-F1
#
_cell.length_a   1.000
_cell.length_b   1.000
_cell.length_c   1.000
_cell.angle_alpha   90.00
_cell.angle_beta   90.00
_cell.angle_gamma   90.00
#
_symmetry.space_group_name_H-M   'P 1'
#
loop_
_entity.id
_entity.type
_entity.pdbx_description
1 polymer ?
#
loop_
_entity_poly.entity_id
_entity_poly.type
_entity_poly.pdbx_seq_one_letter_code
_entity_poly.pdbx_strand_id
1 'polypeptide(L)'
;MTHDELLDNIRHGVPINGVDCRGWDMSGLDLSGAMLEGIDFSGAKFAGANVEGSMLVHCRMDDSDWSRGMLKNAKFVRCQLQRTRFDDAMLESASFTESALPQASFVNAELERTIFFRCELQESRLQSQKFKHVTFAESSLERIDFSGALLNAVIFHRLELTTAVFAGARFDTVMFVECGLNGQHFGGQQFQRCVFTDSKMENVDFQNATLTQCIFKGASLRGASFAAADAPNALFPEADLTGVSFRGGRFDRSIWVDAKLEGADFSDARMPESVFQRARCTGTIFRNAELQDVDFSYAELVGADLRKAHFLRTRFHRANQKGALFSGRGGIIENDPDLFKAQARSGIL
;
A
#
# COMPACT_ATOMS: atom_id res chain seq x y z
N MET A 1 -18.67 -26.28 33.20
CA MET A 1 -19.24 -24.93 33.38
C MET A 1 -20.54 -24.88 32.61
N THR A 2 -21.61 -24.36 33.21
CA THR A 2 -22.91 -24.14 32.54
C THR A 2 -22.95 -22.78 31.83
N HIS A 3 -23.98 -22.55 31.03
CA HIS A 3 -24.19 -21.27 30.34
C HIS A 3 -24.33 -20.09 31.31
N ASP A 4 -25.12 -20.28 32.38
CA ASP A 4 -25.35 -19.23 33.39
C ASP A 4 -24.08 -18.95 34.21
N GLU A 5 -23.30 -19.99 34.54
CA GLU A 5 -22.00 -19.82 35.22
C GLU A 5 -21.01 -19.00 34.38
N LEU A 6 -20.99 -19.22 33.06
CA LEU A 6 -20.13 -18.46 32.15
C LEU A 6 -20.53 -16.98 32.13
N LEU A 7 -21.83 -16.69 32.00
CA LEU A 7 -22.34 -15.31 32.00
C LEU A 7 -22.11 -14.61 33.34
N ASP A 8 -22.28 -15.32 34.45
CA ASP A 8 -22.03 -14.77 35.78
C ASP A 8 -20.54 -14.42 35.99
N ASN A 9 -19.63 -15.30 35.54
CA ASN A 9 -18.19 -15.03 35.57
C ASN A 9 -17.82 -13.80 34.75
N ILE A 10 -18.40 -13.63 33.55
CA ILE A 10 -18.16 -12.44 32.71
C ILE A 10 -18.63 -11.16 33.42
N ARG A 11 -19.83 -11.16 34.01
CA ARG A 11 -20.37 -10.00 34.75
C ARG A 11 -19.49 -9.56 35.91
N HIS A 12 -18.82 -10.51 36.54
CA HIS A 12 -17.90 -10.25 37.65
C HIS A 12 -16.44 -10.06 37.22
N GLY A 13 -16.15 -10.06 35.91
CA GLY A 13 -14.80 -9.89 35.37
C GLY A 13 -13.85 -11.03 35.74
N VAL A 14 -14.38 -12.23 35.98
CA VAL A 14 -13.60 -13.42 36.31
C VAL A 14 -13.05 -14.02 35.01
N PRO A 15 -11.72 -14.20 34.87
CA PRO A 15 -11.15 -14.90 33.72
C PRO A 15 -11.68 -16.33 33.60
N ILE A 16 -12.03 -16.74 32.39
CA ILE A 16 -12.57 -18.07 32.10
C ILE A 16 -11.54 -18.83 31.27
N ASN A 17 -11.20 -20.05 31.70
CA ASN A 17 -10.11 -20.84 31.13
C ASN A 17 -10.58 -22.25 30.75
N GLY A 18 -10.23 -22.70 29.54
CA GLY A 18 -10.31 -24.11 29.14
C GLY A 18 -11.70 -24.74 29.12
N VAL A 19 -12.76 -23.95 28.93
CA VAL A 19 -14.14 -24.44 28.88
C VAL A 19 -14.48 -24.96 27.48
N ASP A 20 -15.25 -26.04 27.41
CA ASP A 20 -15.84 -26.54 26.17
C ASP A 20 -17.24 -25.93 25.99
N CYS A 21 -17.36 -25.06 24.99
CA CYS A 21 -18.56 -24.36 24.59
C CYS A 21 -18.94 -24.67 23.14
N ARG A 22 -18.53 -25.83 22.60
CA ARG A 22 -18.80 -26.20 21.21
C ARG A 22 -20.28 -26.24 20.91
N GLY A 23 -20.67 -25.62 19.80
CA GLY A 23 -22.06 -25.58 19.33
C GLY A 23 -23.04 -24.81 20.23
N TRP A 24 -22.55 -24.10 21.26
CA TRP A 24 -23.41 -23.30 22.13
C TRP A 24 -24.07 -22.16 21.35
N ASP A 25 -25.29 -21.80 21.74
CA ASP A 25 -25.98 -20.63 21.22
C ASP A 25 -25.83 -19.47 22.20
N MET A 26 -25.00 -18.51 21.82
CA MET A 26 -24.72 -17.26 22.54
C MET A 26 -25.19 -16.04 21.74
N SER A 27 -26.12 -16.24 20.80
CA SER A 27 -26.63 -15.17 19.95
C SER A 27 -27.29 -14.06 20.78
N GLY A 28 -26.93 -12.81 20.50
CA GLY A 28 -27.48 -11.62 21.18
C GLY A 28 -27.07 -11.44 22.65
N LEU A 29 -26.20 -12.30 23.19
CA LEU A 29 -25.75 -12.17 24.58
C LEU A 29 -24.73 -11.05 24.74
N ASP A 30 -24.65 -10.52 25.96
CA ASP A 30 -23.62 -9.57 26.36
C ASP A 30 -22.44 -10.31 27.02
N LEU A 31 -21.34 -10.34 26.30
CA LEU A 31 -20.05 -10.90 26.71
C LEU A 31 -18.97 -9.79 26.71
N SER A 32 -19.35 -8.53 26.80
CA SER A 32 -18.42 -7.40 26.79
C SER A 32 -17.43 -7.46 27.94
N GLY A 33 -16.18 -7.07 27.67
CA GLY A 33 -15.07 -7.13 28.62
C GLY A 33 -14.66 -8.54 29.07
N ALA A 34 -15.20 -9.60 28.46
CA ALA A 34 -14.87 -10.97 28.82
C ALA A 34 -13.38 -11.27 28.61
N MET A 35 -12.78 -12.02 29.54
CA MET A 35 -11.42 -12.54 29.45
C MET A 35 -11.50 -14.05 29.29
N LEU A 36 -11.26 -14.52 28.07
CA LEU A 36 -11.49 -15.90 27.65
C LEU A 36 -10.17 -16.51 27.17
N GLU A 37 -9.69 -17.54 27.83
CA GLU A 37 -8.44 -18.21 27.47
C GLU A 37 -8.66 -19.72 27.20
N GLY A 38 -8.20 -20.18 26.03
CA GLY A 38 -8.24 -21.61 25.69
C GLY A 38 -9.65 -22.20 25.60
N ILE A 39 -10.68 -21.37 25.35
CA ILE A 39 -12.07 -21.83 25.24
C ILE A 39 -12.30 -22.44 23.85
N ASP A 40 -13.04 -23.55 23.80
CA ASP A 40 -13.48 -24.15 22.55
C ASP A 40 -14.91 -23.72 22.22
N PHE A 41 -15.02 -22.78 21.28
CA PHE A 41 -16.26 -22.27 20.70
C PHE A 41 -16.52 -22.82 19.29
N SER A 42 -15.92 -23.95 18.91
CA SER A 42 -16.10 -24.48 17.56
C SER A 42 -17.58 -24.74 17.25
N GLY A 43 -18.06 -24.23 16.12
CA GLY A 43 -19.46 -24.31 15.69
C GLY A 43 -20.46 -23.52 16.55
N ALA A 44 -20.01 -22.72 17.52
CA ALA A 44 -20.89 -21.91 18.36
C ALA A 44 -21.50 -20.72 17.59
N LYS A 45 -22.63 -20.22 18.06
CA LYS A 45 -23.33 -19.07 17.49
C LYS A 45 -23.20 -17.86 18.40
N PHE A 46 -22.77 -16.75 17.82
CA PHE A 46 -22.59 -15.44 18.43
C PHE A 46 -23.29 -14.35 17.61
N ALA A 47 -24.28 -14.72 16.79
CA ALA A 47 -24.92 -13.77 15.92
C ALA A 47 -25.54 -12.62 16.74
N GLY A 48 -25.13 -11.38 16.47
CA GLY A 48 -25.57 -10.20 17.23
C GLY A 48 -25.05 -10.10 18.67
N ALA A 49 -24.14 -10.96 19.11
CA ALA A 49 -23.58 -10.89 20.46
C ALA A 49 -22.69 -9.64 20.64
N ASN A 50 -22.65 -9.13 21.88
CA ASN A 50 -21.73 -8.06 22.26
C ASN A 50 -20.46 -8.66 22.84
N VAL A 51 -19.31 -8.43 22.21
CA VAL A 51 -17.99 -8.80 22.72
C VAL A 51 -17.06 -7.59 22.77
N GLU A 52 -17.64 -6.40 22.93
CA GLU A 52 -16.90 -5.15 22.99
C GLU A 52 -15.85 -5.20 24.12
N GLY A 53 -14.61 -4.85 23.76
CA GLY A 53 -13.48 -4.81 24.68
C GLY A 53 -13.03 -6.18 25.22
N SER A 54 -13.62 -7.28 24.76
CA SER A 54 -13.29 -8.62 25.22
C SER A 54 -11.92 -9.07 24.69
N MET A 55 -11.25 -9.91 25.47
CA MET A 55 -9.97 -10.51 25.14
C MET A 55 -10.13 -12.03 25.02
N LEU A 56 -9.89 -12.54 23.82
CA LEU A 56 -9.91 -13.96 23.49
C LEU A 56 -8.49 -14.39 23.17
N VAL A 57 -7.95 -15.29 23.99
CA VAL A 57 -6.57 -15.77 23.88
C VAL A 57 -6.59 -17.28 23.70
N HIS A 58 -5.86 -17.81 22.71
CA HIS A 58 -5.76 -19.26 22.48
C HIS A 58 -7.11 -19.98 22.27
N CYS A 59 -8.17 -19.26 21.93
CA CYS A 59 -9.50 -19.83 21.76
C CYS A 59 -9.66 -20.48 20.39
N ARG A 60 -10.46 -21.55 20.33
CA ARG A 60 -10.86 -22.22 19.09
C ARG A 60 -12.27 -21.79 18.73
N MET A 61 -12.46 -21.34 17.50
CA MET A 61 -13.70 -20.75 17.00
C MET A 61 -14.00 -21.24 15.58
N ASP A 62 -13.41 -22.37 15.18
CA ASP A 62 -13.62 -22.95 13.86
C ASP A 62 -15.12 -23.13 13.58
N ASP A 63 -15.57 -22.76 12.38
CA ASP A 63 -16.98 -22.87 11.95
C ASP A 63 -18.00 -22.08 12.80
N SER A 64 -17.56 -21.14 13.65
CA SER A 64 -18.46 -20.32 14.45
C SER A 64 -19.08 -19.15 13.67
N ASP A 65 -20.24 -18.67 14.13
CA ASP A 65 -20.98 -17.57 13.49
C ASP A 65 -21.03 -16.33 14.38
N TRP A 66 -20.27 -15.30 14.02
CA TRP A 66 -20.19 -14.00 14.69
C TRP A 66 -20.89 -12.90 13.88
N SER A 67 -21.77 -13.27 12.95
CA SER A 67 -22.43 -12.32 12.08
C SER A 67 -23.21 -11.27 12.86
N ARG A 68 -23.14 -10.01 12.42
CA ARG A 68 -23.78 -8.86 13.09
C ARG A 68 -23.33 -8.64 14.55
N GLY A 69 -22.25 -9.28 15.00
CA GLY A 69 -21.71 -9.09 16.34
C GLY A 69 -21.15 -7.67 16.54
N MET A 70 -21.11 -7.22 17.79
CA MET A 70 -20.46 -5.97 18.19
C MET A 70 -19.09 -6.31 18.78
N LEU A 71 -18.04 -6.12 17.98
CA LEU A 71 -16.66 -6.51 18.31
C LEU A 71 -15.73 -5.31 18.48
N LYS A 72 -16.29 -4.15 18.80
CA LYS A 72 -15.51 -2.93 19.01
C LYS A 72 -14.43 -3.17 20.06
N ASN A 73 -13.19 -2.78 19.79
CA ASN A 73 -12.03 -2.98 20.67
C ASN A 73 -11.75 -4.46 21.09
N ALA A 74 -12.41 -5.45 20.49
CA ALA A 74 -12.19 -6.85 20.82
C ALA A 74 -10.81 -7.31 20.35
N LYS A 75 -10.17 -8.19 21.13
CA LYS A 75 -8.81 -8.69 20.86
C LYS A 75 -8.83 -10.21 20.71
N PHE A 76 -8.40 -10.68 19.55
CA PHE A 76 -8.20 -12.08 19.25
C PHE A 76 -6.70 -12.35 19.16
N VAL A 77 -6.16 -13.11 20.10
CA VAL A 77 -4.73 -13.40 20.20
C VAL A 77 -4.52 -14.91 20.10
N ARG A 78 -3.78 -15.35 19.09
CA ARG A 78 -3.46 -16.77 18.86
C ARG A 78 -4.69 -17.68 18.79
N CYS A 79 -5.74 -17.19 18.15
CA CYS A 79 -7.00 -17.91 18.01
C CYS A 79 -7.05 -18.73 16.71
N GLN A 80 -7.83 -19.81 16.71
CA GLN A 80 -8.19 -20.60 15.52
C GLN A 80 -9.60 -20.18 15.08
N LEU A 81 -9.71 -19.65 13.87
CA LEU A 81 -10.91 -19.00 13.33
C LEU A 81 -11.18 -19.49 11.90
N GLN A 82 -10.86 -20.76 11.62
CA GLN A 82 -11.06 -21.33 10.28
C GLN A 82 -12.55 -21.30 9.93
N ARG A 83 -12.89 -20.81 8.73
CA ARG A 83 -14.27 -20.69 8.24
C ARG A 83 -15.22 -19.93 9.20
N THR A 84 -14.68 -19.10 10.08
CA THR A 84 -15.50 -18.26 10.97
C THR A 84 -16.20 -17.16 10.18
N ARG A 85 -17.46 -16.89 10.51
CA ARG A 85 -18.27 -15.85 9.86
C ARG A 85 -18.29 -14.58 10.70
N PHE A 86 -17.77 -13.47 10.18
CA PHE A 86 -17.88 -12.11 10.70
C PHE A 86 -18.74 -11.21 9.80
N ASP A 87 -19.63 -11.81 9.01
CA ASP A 87 -20.47 -11.06 8.05
C ASP A 87 -21.34 -10.02 8.77
N ASP A 88 -21.41 -8.81 8.22
CA ASP A 88 -22.14 -7.66 8.78
C ASP A 88 -21.73 -7.27 10.22
N ALA A 89 -20.59 -7.75 10.72
CA ALA A 89 -20.12 -7.48 12.07
C ALA A 89 -19.43 -6.11 12.20
N MET A 90 -19.47 -5.52 13.40
CA MET A 90 -18.82 -4.24 13.70
C MET A 90 -17.46 -4.47 14.33
N LEU A 91 -16.37 -4.20 13.59
CA LEU A 91 -14.99 -4.49 14.00
C LEU A 91 -14.16 -3.21 14.25
N GLU A 92 -14.82 -2.15 14.69
CA GLU A 92 -14.17 -0.86 14.98
C GLU A 92 -13.06 -1.03 16.02
N SER A 93 -11.82 -0.71 15.65
CA SER A 93 -10.63 -0.84 16.53
C SER A 93 -10.39 -2.27 17.06
N ALA A 94 -10.99 -3.29 16.45
CA ALA A 94 -10.73 -4.69 16.79
C ALA A 94 -9.32 -5.11 16.32
N SER A 95 -8.72 -6.10 16.98
CA SER A 95 -7.41 -6.61 16.58
C SER A 95 -7.34 -8.14 16.57
N PHE A 96 -6.75 -8.68 15.51
CA PHE A 96 -6.34 -10.06 15.39
C PHE A 96 -4.81 -10.12 15.39
N THR A 97 -4.25 -10.87 16.32
CA THR A 97 -2.80 -11.03 16.51
C THR A 97 -2.46 -12.51 16.47
N GLU A 98 -1.51 -12.89 15.61
CA GLU A 98 -0.99 -14.27 15.53
C GLU A 98 -2.09 -15.33 15.40
N SER A 99 -3.21 -14.99 14.75
CA SER A 99 -4.40 -15.83 14.66
C SER A 99 -4.56 -16.43 13.27
N ALA A 100 -5.14 -17.63 13.20
CA ALA A 100 -5.39 -18.33 11.95
C ALA A 100 -6.86 -18.14 11.54
N LEU A 101 -7.10 -17.42 10.44
CA LEU A 101 -8.43 -17.12 9.89
C LEU A 101 -8.59 -17.61 8.44
N PRO A 102 -8.12 -18.81 8.03
CA PRO A 102 -8.27 -19.24 6.65
C PRO A 102 -9.75 -19.42 6.31
N GLN A 103 -10.15 -18.96 5.13
CA GLN A 103 -11.52 -19.04 4.61
C GLN A 103 -12.56 -18.35 5.51
N ALA A 104 -12.14 -17.43 6.38
CA ALA A 104 -13.05 -16.62 7.18
C ALA A 104 -13.82 -15.64 6.27
N SER A 105 -15.02 -15.26 6.69
CA SER A 105 -15.89 -14.35 5.93
C SER A 105 -16.07 -13.02 6.67
N PHE A 106 -15.85 -11.91 5.98
CA PHE A 106 -16.03 -10.54 6.46
C PHE A 106 -16.95 -9.76 5.50
N VAL A 107 -17.91 -10.44 4.89
CA VAL A 107 -18.79 -9.82 3.89
C VAL A 107 -19.61 -8.73 4.57
N ASN A 108 -19.58 -7.51 4.01
CA ASN A 108 -20.22 -6.32 4.59
C ASN A 108 -19.80 -5.95 6.02
N ALA A 109 -18.73 -6.55 6.57
CA ALA A 109 -18.24 -6.18 7.89
C ALA A 109 -17.70 -4.75 7.89
N GLU A 110 -17.93 -4.03 8.98
CA GLU A 110 -17.38 -2.69 9.19
C GLU A 110 -15.96 -2.79 9.72
N LEU A 111 -15.00 -2.62 8.81
CA LEU A 111 -13.56 -2.61 9.11
C LEU A 111 -13.08 -1.17 9.22
N GLU A 112 -13.19 -0.58 10.41
CA GLU A 112 -12.60 0.71 10.75
C GLU A 112 -11.54 0.55 11.84
N ARG A 113 -10.31 1.04 11.60
CA ARG A 113 -9.19 0.90 12.56
C ARG A 113 -8.86 -0.54 12.96
N THR A 114 -9.31 -1.54 12.19
CA THR A 114 -9.06 -2.96 12.47
C THR A 114 -7.62 -3.34 12.14
N ILE A 115 -6.99 -4.16 12.98
CA ILE A 115 -5.60 -4.61 12.79
C ILE A 115 -5.55 -6.12 12.63
N PHE A 116 -4.88 -6.59 11.58
CA PHE A 116 -4.46 -7.96 11.39
C PHE A 116 -2.93 -8.01 11.43
N PHE A 117 -2.37 -8.54 12.52
CA PHE A 117 -0.93 -8.67 12.71
C PHE A 117 -0.54 -10.14 12.80
N ARG A 118 0.36 -10.59 11.93
CA ARG A 118 0.80 -11.99 11.85
C ARG A 118 -0.35 -13.00 11.70
N CYS A 119 -1.35 -12.64 10.91
CA CYS A 119 -2.53 -13.47 10.70
C CYS A 119 -2.45 -14.29 9.40
N GLU A 120 -3.12 -15.43 9.39
CA GLU A 120 -3.30 -16.27 8.20
C GLU A 120 -4.72 -16.04 7.66
N LEU A 121 -4.86 -15.36 6.50
CA LEU A 121 -6.14 -14.98 5.90
C LEU A 121 -6.33 -15.58 4.50
N GLN A 122 -5.64 -16.67 4.18
CA GLN A 122 -5.71 -17.29 2.86
C GLN A 122 -7.16 -17.62 2.49
N GLU A 123 -7.54 -17.24 1.27
CA GLU A 123 -8.89 -17.48 0.71
C GLU A 123 -10.04 -16.86 1.53
N SER A 124 -9.76 -15.94 2.46
CA SER A 124 -10.79 -15.26 3.23
C SER A 124 -11.54 -14.23 2.38
N ARG A 125 -12.82 -14.04 2.70
CA ARG A 125 -13.70 -13.16 1.93
C ARG A 125 -13.74 -11.79 2.57
N LEU A 126 -12.93 -10.87 2.03
CA LEU A 126 -12.87 -9.46 2.42
C LEU A 126 -13.71 -8.59 1.47
N GLN A 127 -14.90 -9.05 1.06
CA GLN A 127 -15.82 -8.32 0.18
C GLN A 127 -16.55 -7.17 0.92
N SER A 128 -15.82 -6.39 1.71
CA SER A 128 -16.33 -5.14 2.28
C SER A 128 -16.15 -4.02 1.26
N GLN A 129 -17.17 -3.19 1.11
CA GLN A 129 -17.13 -2.07 0.17
C GLN A 129 -16.20 -0.94 0.66
N LYS A 130 -15.83 -0.92 1.95
CA LYS A 130 -15.08 0.18 2.57
C LYS A 130 -14.09 -0.35 3.61
N PHE A 131 -12.82 -0.05 3.40
CA PHE A 131 -11.76 -0.24 4.38
C PHE A 131 -11.29 1.14 4.82
N LYS A 132 -11.32 1.41 6.13
CA LYS A 132 -10.94 2.71 6.67
C LYS A 132 -9.94 2.54 7.81
N HIS A 133 -8.72 3.03 7.63
CA HIS A 133 -7.65 2.89 8.64
C HIS A 133 -7.33 1.43 9.03
N VAL A 134 -7.56 0.47 8.14
CA VAL A 134 -7.27 -0.95 8.39
C VAL A 134 -5.78 -1.21 8.19
N THR A 135 -5.18 -2.05 9.04
CA THR A 135 -3.78 -2.45 8.92
C THR A 135 -3.68 -3.95 8.74
N PHE A 136 -2.97 -4.38 7.69
CA PHE A 136 -2.51 -5.74 7.50
C PHE A 136 -0.97 -5.73 7.61
N ALA A 137 -0.44 -6.41 8.62
CA ALA A 137 1.00 -6.42 8.89
C ALA A 137 1.50 -7.85 9.10
N GLU A 138 2.57 -8.22 8.39
CA GLU A 138 3.21 -9.55 8.49
C GLU A 138 2.22 -10.72 8.35
N SER A 139 1.14 -10.51 7.59
CA SER A 139 0.03 -11.47 7.45
C SER A 139 0.04 -12.11 6.06
N SER A 140 -0.62 -13.26 5.92
CA SER A 140 -0.80 -13.91 4.62
C SER A 140 -2.14 -13.51 4.00
N LEU A 141 -2.11 -12.81 2.86
CA LEU A 141 -3.29 -12.40 2.08
C LEU A 141 -3.36 -13.14 0.74
N GLU A 142 -2.91 -14.40 0.70
CA GLU A 142 -2.88 -15.17 -0.54
C GLU A 142 -4.28 -15.30 -1.14
N ARG A 143 -4.40 -14.93 -2.42
CA ARG A 143 -5.65 -15.02 -3.21
C ARG A 143 -6.82 -14.23 -2.60
N ILE A 144 -6.53 -13.13 -1.88
CA ILE A 144 -7.55 -12.17 -1.45
C ILE A 144 -8.02 -11.30 -2.62
N ASP A 145 -9.32 -11.07 -2.68
CA ASP A 145 -9.97 -10.23 -3.67
C ASP A 145 -10.40 -8.87 -3.08
N PHE A 146 -9.74 -7.80 -3.51
CA PHE A 146 -10.07 -6.40 -3.23
C PHE A 146 -10.78 -5.73 -4.42
N SER A 147 -11.33 -6.49 -5.37
CA SER A 147 -11.97 -5.93 -6.56
C SER A 147 -13.09 -4.96 -6.19
N GLY A 148 -13.05 -3.75 -6.78
CA GLY A 148 -13.99 -2.67 -6.51
C GLY A 148 -13.91 -2.05 -5.11
N ALA A 149 -12.99 -2.50 -4.25
CA ALA A 149 -12.89 -2.00 -2.88
C ALA A 149 -12.51 -0.51 -2.83
N LEU A 150 -13.08 0.21 -1.85
CA LEU A 150 -12.64 1.55 -1.49
C LEU A 150 -11.66 1.45 -0.32
N LEU A 151 -10.38 1.65 -0.60
CA LEU A 151 -9.30 1.57 0.37
C LEU A 151 -8.91 2.99 0.80
N ASN A 152 -9.31 3.37 2.02
CA ASN A 152 -9.00 4.68 2.60
C ASN A 152 -8.06 4.52 3.80
N ALA A 153 -6.87 5.11 3.69
CA ALA A 153 -5.85 5.07 4.74
C ALA A 153 -5.51 3.64 5.22
N VAL A 154 -5.54 2.66 4.31
CA VAL A 154 -5.19 1.27 4.59
C VAL A 154 -3.67 1.12 4.58
N ILE A 155 -3.14 0.33 5.51
CA ILE A 155 -1.72 0.03 5.60
C ILE A 155 -1.51 -1.46 5.30
N PHE A 156 -0.69 -1.72 4.29
CA PHE A 156 -0.13 -3.02 3.97
C PHE A 156 1.36 -2.98 4.32
N HIS A 157 1.80 -3.87 5.22
CA HIS A 157 3.17 -3.86 5.74
C HIS A 157 3.78 -5.26 5.76
N ARG A 158 4.89 -5.44 5.04
CA ARG A 158 5.58 -6.73 4.90
C ARG A 158 4.65 -7.85 4.44
N LEU A 159 3.96 -7.63 3.33
CA LEU A 159 3.03 -8.60 2.73
C LEU A 159 3.48 -9.01 1.34
N GLU A 160 3.24 -10.28 0.99
CA GLU A 160 3.30 -10.76 -0.39
C GLU A 160 1.91 -10.64 -1.03
N LEU A 161 1.77 -9.70 -1.95
CA LEU A 161 0.51 -9.30 -2.60
C LEU A 161 0.47 -9.67 -4.09
N THR A 162 1.44 -10.44 -4.59
CA THR A 162 1.51 -10.89 -5.99
C THR A 162 0.24 -11.62 -6.45
N THR A 163 -0.46 -12.33 -5.55
CA THR A 163 -1.69 -13.07 -5.86
C THR A 163 -2.98 -12.35 -5.45
N ALA A 164 -2.89 -11.17 -4.84
CA ALA A 164 -4.06 -10.38 -4.48
C ALA A 164 -4.66 -9.72 -5.74
N VAL A 165 -5.98 -9.59 -5.78
CA VAL A 165 -6.69 -8.98 -6.92
C VAL A 165 -7.18 -7.59 -6.52
N PHE A 166 -6.84 -6.58 -7.33
CA PHE A 166 -7.21 -5.19 -7.07
C PHE A 166 -8.08 -4.57 -8.17
N ALA A 167 -8.69 -5.38 -9.04
CA ALA A 167 -9.39 -4.89 -10.22
C ALA A 167 -10.49 -3.87 -9.87
N GLY A 168 -10.36 -2.64 -10.37
CA GLY A 168 -11.32 -1.56 -10.11
C GLY A 168 -11.31 -1.01 -8.68
N ALA A 169 -10.36 -1.42 -7.83
CA ALA A 169 -10.17 -0.84 -6.52
C ALA A 169 -9.73 0.64 -6.62
N ARG A 170 -10.10 1.43 -5.61
CA ARG A 170 -9.67 2.83 -5.47
C ARG A 170 -8.84 3.00 -4.21
N PHE A 171 -7.74 3.73 -4.34
CA PHE A 171 -6.77 3.91 -3.28
C PHE A 171 -6.68 5.39 -2.92
N ASP A 172 -7.03 5.72 -1.68
CA ASP A 172 -6.83 7.04 -1.10
C ASP A 172 -5.99 6.91 0.17
N THR A 173 -4.81 7.52 0.15
CA THR A 173 -3.88 7.54 1.30
C THR A 173 -3.44 6.13 1.75
N VAL A 174 -3.42 5.17 0.82
CA VAL A 174 -2.99 3.79 1.09
C VAL A 174 -1.47 3.71 1.15
N MET A 175 -0.96 2.96 2.13
CA MET A 175 0.48 2.73 2.32
C MET A 175 0.82 1.26 2.06
N PHE A 176 1.77 1.02 1.16
CA PHE A 176 2.43 -0.25 0.93
C PHE A 176 3.87 -0.11 1.39
N VAL A 177 4.23 -0.78 2.48
CA VAL A 177 5.55 -0.71 3.09
C VAL A 177 6.18 -2.08 3.05
N GLU A 178 7.33 -2.21 2.40
CA GLU A 178 8.07 -3.48 2.27
C GLU A 178 7.21 -4.62 1.67
N CYS A 179 6.33 -4.30 0.72
CA CYS A 179 5.40 -5.27 0.12
C CYS A 179 5.92 -5.85 -1.21
N GLY A 180 5.56 -7.10 -1.49
CA GLY A 180 5.73 -7.75 -2.80
C GLY A 180 4.49 -7.53 -3.68
N LEU A 181 4.63 -6.78 -4.76
CA LEU A 181 3.58 -6.38 -5.70
C LEU A 181 3.96 -6.68 -7.16
N ASN A 182 4.98 -7.51 -7.38
CA ASN A 182 5.51 -7.79 -8.71
C ASN A 182 4.41 -8.25 -9.69
N GLY A 183 4.41 -7.72 -10.90
CA GLY A 183 3.48 -8.10 -11.97
C GLY A 183 2.02 -7.68 -11.76
N GLN A 184 1.71 -6.88 -10.74
CA GLN A 184 0.35 -6.38 -10.52
C GLN A 184 -0.15 -5.51 -11.68
N HIS A 185 -1.46 -5.58 -11.93
CA HIS A 185 -2.13 -4.84 -13.00
C HIS A 185 -2.96 -3.71 -12.41
N PHE A 186 -2.42 -2.50 -12.46
CA PHE A 186 -3.05 -1.26 -11.99
C PHE A 186 -3.43 -0.31 -13.13
N GLY A 187 -3.45 -0.79 -14.37
CA GLY A 187 -3.77 0.01 -15.54
C GLY A 187 -5.13 0.71 -15.40
N GLY A 188 -5.17 2.03 -15.64
CA GLY A 188 -6.38 2.85 -15.52
C GLY A 188 -6.90 3.07 -14.10
N GLN A 189 -6.26 2.53 -13.07
CA GLN A 189 -6.73 2.66 -11.68
C GLN A 189 -6.36 4.01 -11.06
N GLN A 190 -7.02 4.34 -9.95
CA GLN A 190 -6.89 5.62 -9.27
C GLN A 190 -6.22 5.48 -7.91
N PHE A 191 -5.08 6.16 -7.78
CA PHE A 191 -4.32 6.32 -6.56
C PHE A 191 -4.19 7.80 -6.24
N GLN A 192 -4.55 8.16 -5.02
CA GLN A 192 -4.39 9.51 -4.49
C GLN A 192 -3.61 9.45 -3.20
N ARG A 193 -2.48 10.17 -3.14
CA ARG A 193 -1.65 10.27 -1.93
C ARG A 193 -1.17 8.91 -1.40
N CYS A 194 -1.02 7.93 -2.28
CA CYS A 194 -0.54 6.61 -1.90
C CYS A 194 0.98 6.59 -1.73
N VAL A 195 1.44 5.72 -0.84
CA VAL A 195 2.88 5.59 -0.53
C VAL A 195 3.29 4.15 -0.76
N PHE A 196 4.35 3.96 -1.53
CA PHE A 196 5.04 2.70 -1.76
C PHE A 196 6.48 2.89 -1.27
N THR A 197 6.77 2.37 -0.08
CA THR A 197 8.09 2.46 0.55
C THR A 197 8.76 1.10 0.47
N ASP A 198 9.96 1.04 -0.10
CA ASP A 198 10.82 -0.16 -0.16
C ASP A 198 10.09 -1.42 -0.65
N SER A 199 9.10 -1.22 -1.53
CA SER A 199 8.24 -2.29 -2.06
C SER A 199 8.79 -2.82 -3.38
N LYS A 200 8.62 -4.13 -3.62
CA LYS A 200 9.02 -4.81 -4.85
C LYS A 200 7.84 -4.76 -5.83
N MET A 201 8.03 -4.10 -6.96
CA MET A 201 7.01 -3.73 -7.93
C MET A 201 7.53 -3.95 -9.36
N GLU A 202 8.33 -5.00 -9.56
CA GLU A 202 8.90 -5.32 -10.86
C GLU A 202 7.80 -5.74 -11.85
N ASN A 203 7.89 -5.25 -13.09
CA ASN A 203 6.91 -5.50 -14.15
C ASN A 203 5.45 -5.12 -13.81
N VAL A 204 5.24 -4.21 -12.85
CA VAL A 204 3.91 -3.68 -12.54
C VAL A 204 3.41 -2.79 -13.67
N ASP A 205 2.13 -2.91 -13.98
CA ASP A 205 1.45 -2.11 -15.00
C ASP A 205 0.64 -0.96 -14.37
N PHE A 206 1.08 0.27 -14.59
CA PHE A 206 0.40 1.53 -14.26
C PHE A 206 -0.06 2.29 -15.51
N GLN A 207 -0.21 1.63 -16.67
CA GLN A 207 -0.61 2.31 -17.90
C GLN A 207 -1.94 3.03 -17.74
N ASN A 208 -2.02 4.29 -18.15
CA ASN A 208 -3.22 5.14 -18.01
C ASN A 208 -3.72 5.33 -16.56
N ALA A 209 -2.94 4.92 -15.54
CA ALA A 209 -3.33 5.08 -14.15
C ALA A 209 -3.27 6.56 -13.72
N THR A 210 -4.10 6.93 -12.73
CA THR A 210 -3.97 8.22 -12.04
C THR A 210 -3.20 8.01 -10.73
N LEU A 211 -2.12 8.76 -10.53
CA LEU A 211 -1.15 8.59 -9.45
C LEU A 211 -0.87 9.95 -8.77
N THR A 212 -1.92 10.71 -8.49
CA THR A 212 -1.79 12.09 -7.99
C THR A 212 -1.17 12.08 -6.59
N GLN A 213 -0.05 12.80 -6.42
CA GLN A 213 0.69 12.90 -5.16
C GLN A 213 1.15 11.54 -4.59
N CYS A 214 1.37 10.52 -5.44
CA CYS A 214 1.89 9.23 -5.00
C CYS A 214 3.40 9.28 -4.74
N ILE A 215 3.88 8.46 -3.81
CA ILE A 215 5.29 8.38 -3.40
C ILE A 215 5.78 6.94 -3.60
N PHE A 216 6.93 6.77 -4.24
CA PHE A 216 7.56 5.48 -4.55
C PHE A 216 8.97 5.39 -3.97
N LYS A 217 9.15 5.83 -2.71
CA LYS A 217 10.49 5.93 -2.09
C LYS A 217 11.15 4.56 -2.00
N GLY A 218 12.34 4.42 -2.59
CA GLY A 218 13.13 3.18 -2.54
C GLY A 218 12.47 1.97 -3.22
N ALA A 219 11.35 2.15 -3.92
CA ALA A 219 10.64 1.05 -4.56
C ALA A 219 11.44 0.45 -5.73
N SER A 220 11.39 -0.87 -5.91
CA SER A 220 11.94 -1.55 -7.08
C SER A 220 10.86 -1.67 -8.15
N LEU A 221 10.98 -0.92 -9.23
CA LEU A 221 9.99 -0.78 -10.30
C LEU A 221 10.56 -1.24 -11.65
N ARG A 222 11.60 -2.09 -11.65
CA ARG A 222 12.29 -2.54 -12.87
C ARG A 222 11.30 -3.14 -13.86
N GLY A 223 11.35 -2.66 -15.12
CA GLY A 223 10.45 -3.11 -16.18
C GLY A 223 8.96 -2.74 -16.01
N ALA A 224 8.61 -1.92 -15.01
CA ALA A 224 7.24 -1.40 -14.88
C ALA A 224 6.86 -0.50 -16.07
N SER A 225 5.55 -0.29 -16.23
CA SER A 225 5.00 0.59 -17.26
C SER A 225 4.11 1.67 -16.65
N PHE A 226 4.47 2.93 -16.87
CA PHE A 226 3.68 4.13 -16.56
C PHE A 226 3.26 4.85 -17.85
N ALA A 227 3.16 4.13 -18.98
CA ALA A 227 2.82 4.75 -20.25
C ALA A 227 1.44 5.41 -20.18
N ALA A 228 1.34 6.66 -20.64
CA ALA A 228 0.15 7.50 -20.56
C ALA A 228 -0.43 7.68 -19.14
N ALA A 229 0.35 7.41 -18.09
CA ALA A 229 -0.09 7.64 -16.71
C ALA A 229 -0.22 9.13 -16.41
N ASP A 230 -1.15 9.47 -15.51
CA ASP A 230 -1.37 10.81 -14.99
C ASP A 230 -0.90 10.92 -13.53
N ALA A 231 0.32 11.41 -13.33
CA ALA A 231 1.04 11.37 -12.06
C ALA A 231 1.60 12.75 -11.62
N PRO A 232 0.75 13.80 -11.50
CA PRO A 232 1.21 15.11 -11.09
C PRO A 232 1.64 15.09 -9.62
N ASN A 233 2.76 15.74 -9.32
CA ASN A 233 3.39 15.78 -8.00
C ASN A 233 3.78 14.39 -7.45
N ALA A 234 3.97 13.39 -8.32
CA ALA A 234 4.46 12.09 -7.90
C ALA A 234 5.95 12.13 -7.54
N LEU A 235 6.35 11.37 -6.52
CA LEU A 235 7.69 11.33 -5.98
C LEU A 235 8.29 9.93 -6.15
N PHE A 236 9.50 9.86 -6.69
CA PHE A 236 10.25 8.62 -6.90
C PHE A 236 11.66 8.68 -6.29
N PRO A 237 11.85 9.21 -5.06
CA PRO A 237 13.19 9.35 -4.49
C PRO A 237 13.81 7.97 -4.28
N GLU A 238 15.06 7.81 -4.71
CA GLU A 238 15.85 6.58 -4.52
C GLU A 238 15.25 5.32 -5.20
N ALA A 239 14.21 5.46 -6.03
CA ALA A 239 13.54 4.33 -6.68
C ALA A 239 14.42 3.69 -7.77
N ASP A 240 14.32 2.36 -7.93
CA ASP A 240 14.91 1.66 -9.08
C ASP A 240 13.89 1.58 -10.22
N LEU A 241 14.08 2.45 -11.22
CA LEU A 241 13.25 2.61 -12.40
C LEU A 241 13.99 2.18 -13.68
N THR A 242 14.97 1.26 -13.54
CA THR A 242 15.74 0.75 -14.68
C THR A 242 14.80 0.16 -15.75
N GLY A 243 14.91 0.67 -16.99
CA GLY A 243 14.15 0.19 -18.14
C GLY A 243 12.64 0.47 -18.08
N VAL A 244 12.18 1.36 -17.21
CA VAL A 244 10.75 1.69 -17.07
C VAL A 244 10.27 2.53 -18.25
N SER A 245 9.03 2.28 -18.69
CA SER A 245 8.37 3.10 -19.71
C SER A 245 7.50 4.17 -19.05
N PHE A 246 7.76 5.44 -19.35
CA PHE A 246 6.97 6.62 -18.95
C PHE A 246 6.34 7.33 -20.15
N ARG A 247 6.29 6.66 -21.31
CA ARG A 247 5.94 7.24 -22.61
C ARG A 247 4.59 7.96 -22.57
N GLY A 248 4.54 9.21 -23.01
CA GLY A 248 3.30 9.98 -23.10
C GLY A 248 2.63 10.30 -21.76
N GLY A 249 3.26 10.01 -20.63
CA GLY A 249 2.70 10.28 -19.30
C GLY A 249 2.82 11.76 -18.88
N ARG A 250 2.01 12.15 -17.91
CA ARG A 250 2.04 13.48 -17.27
C ARG A 250 2.66 13.38 -15.88
N PHE A 251 3.80 14.01 -15.67
CA PHE A 251 4.54 14.02 -14.41
C PHE A 251 4.86 15.45 -13.96
N ASP A 252 3.95 16.41 -14.17
CA ASP A 252 4.10 17.80 -13.73
C ASP A 252 4.55 17.85 -12.25
N ARG A 253 5.62 18.62 -11.96
CA ARG A 253 6.18 18.81 -10.60
C ARG A 253 6.58 17.50 -9.89
N SER A 254 7.01 16.50 -10.64
CA SER A 254 7.50 15.23 -10.08
C SER A 254 8.93 15.33 -9.55
N ILE A 255 9.28 14.48 -8.59
CA ILE A 255 10.62 14.43 -7.99
C ILE A 255 11.25 13.05 -8.23
N TRP A 256 12.45 13.04 -8.80
CA TRP A 256 13.22 11.86 -9.19
C TRP A 256 14.62 11.85 -8.55
N VAL A 257 14.74 12.53 -7.41
CA VAL A 257 16.02 12.74 -6.72
C VAL A 257 16.65 11.39 -6.35
N ASP A 258 17.92 11.21 -6.72
CA ASP A 258 18.68 9.98 -6.50
C ASP A 258 18.07 8.70 -7.14
N ALA A 259 17.09 8.84 -8.05
CA ALA A 259 16.46 7.71 -8.73
C ALA A 259 17.38 7.06 -9.78
N LYS A 260 17.23 5.74 -9.97
CA LYS A 260 17.94 4.95 -11.01
C LYS A 260 17.06 4.84 -12.25
N LEU A 261 17.42 5.50 -13.34
CA LEU A 261 16.61 5.66 -14.55
C LEU A 261 17.29 5.08 -15.79
N GLU A 262 18.26 4.18 -15.63
CA GLU A 262 19.03 3.66 -16.75
C GLU A 262 18.13 2.98 -17.79
N GLY A 263 18.22 3.46 -19.03
CA GLY A 263 17.39 2.98 -20.13
C GLY A 263 15.89 3.24 -20.00
N ALA A 264 15.45 4.06 -19.03
CA ALA A 264 14.04 4.46 -18.94
C ALA A 264 13.61 5.30 -20.15
N ASP A 265 12.31 5.26 -20.49
CA ASP A 265 11.76 5.92 -21.68
C ASP A 265 10.67 6.94 -21.32
N PHE A 266 11.03 8.22 -21.32
CA PHE A 266 10.15 9.39 -21.18
C PHE A 266 9.75 9.99 -22.54
N SER A 267 9.77 9.23 -23.63
CA SER A 267 9.37 9.76 -24.93
C SER A 267 7.95 10.35 -24.86
N ASP A 268 7.77 11.55 -25.40
CA ASP A 268 6.48 12.25 -25.46
C ASP A 268 5.88 12.58 -24.08
N ALA A 269 6.64 12.43 -22.98
CA ALA A 269 6.16 12.72 -21.63
C ALA A 269 6.14 14.23 -21.35
N ARG A 270 5.18 14.67 -20.53
CA ARG A 270 5.08 16.04 -20.03
C ARG A 270 5.54 16.12 -18.59
N MET A 271 6.58 16.91 -18.31
CA MET A 271 7.20 16.96 -16.98
C MET A 271 7.65 18.37 -16.56
N PRO A 272 6.84 19.42 -16.74
CA PRO A 272 7.20 20.76 -16.32
C PRO A 272 7.49 20.82 -14.81
N GLU A 273 8.48 21.60 -14.42
CA GLU A 273 8.89 21.84 -13.03
C GLU A 273 9.34 20.57 -12.27
N SER A 274 9.69 19.50 -12.99
CA SER A 274 10.21 18.28 -12.37
C SER A 274 11.67 18.39 -11.93
N VAL A 275 12.04 17.59 -10.93
CA VAL A 275 13.37 17.62 -10.31
C VAL A 275 14.07 16.27 -10.48
N PHE A 276 15.16 16.24 -11.24
CA PHE A 276 16.01 15.07 -11.51
C PHE A 276 17.39 15.19 -10.86
N GLN A 277 17.51 15.97 -9.77
CA GLN A 277 18.80 16.20 -9.14
C GLN A 277 19.46 14.89 -8.70
N ARG A 278 20.73 14.69 -9.08
CA ARG A 278 21.51 13.46 -8.82
C ARG A 278 20.90 12.15 -9.37
N ALA A 279 19.89 12.24 -10.23
CA ALA A 279 19.29 11.06 -10.85
C ALA A 279 20.26 10.39 -11.83
N ARG A 280 20.24 9.06 -11.90
CA ARG A 280 21.08 8.26 -12.80
C ARG A 280 20.34 7.98 -14.10
N CYS A 281 20.48 8.88 -15.06
CA CYS A 281 19.76 8.88 -16.34
C CYS A 281 20.61 8.33 -17.50
N THR A 282 21.46 7.32 -17.25
CA THR A 282 22.34 6.77 -18.30
C THR A 282 21.52 6.06 -19.38
N GLY A 283 21.67 6.49 -20.63
CA GLY A 283 20.91 5.94 -21.76
C GLY A 283 19.40 6.20 -21.71
N THR A 284 18.92 7.06 -20.81
CA THR A 284 17.50 7.41 -20.70
C THR A 284 17.04 8.17 -21.95
N ILE A 285 15.80 7.90 -22.39
CA ILE A 285 15.20 8.50 -23.58
C ILE A 285 14.24 9.60 -23.16
N PHE A 286 14.48 10.84 -23.59
CA PHE A 286 13.62 12.02 -23.36
C PHE A 286 13.09 12.61 -24.68
N ARG A 287 12.94 11.78 -25.71
CA ARG A 287 12.57 12.25 -27.06
C ARG A 287 11.21 12.94 -27.04
N ASN A 288 11.13 14.14 -27.61
CA ASN A 288 9.91 14.97 -27.61
C ASN A 288 9.35 15.31 -26.21
N ALA A 289 10.07 15.07 -25.12
CA ALA A 289 9.58 15.37 -23.78
C ALA A 289 9.46 16.89 -23.55
N GLU A 290 8.45 17.30 -22.78
CA GLU A 290 8.27 18.69 -22.35
C GLU A 290 9.05 18.91 -21.04
N LEU A 291 10.20 19.58 -21.13
CA LEU A 291 11.17 19.74 -20.04
C LEU A 291 11.26 21.19 -19.55
N GLN A 292 10.13 21.91 -19.57
CA GLN A 292 10.07 23.29 -19.06
C GLN A 292 10.37 23.32 -17.54
N ASP A 293 11.24 24.21 -17.09
CA ASP A 293 11.64 24.40 -15.69
C ASP A 293 12.21 23.15 -15.00
N VAL A 294 12.57 22.12 -15.77
CA VAL A 294 13.11 20.87 -15.22
C VAL A 294 14.53 21.09 -14.70
N ASP A 295 14.84 20.47 -13.57
CA ASP A 295 16.16 20.56 -12.94
C ASP A 295 16.92 19.23 -13.03
N PHE A 296 17.89 19.14 -13.94
CA PHE A 296 18.84 18.02 -14.07
C PHE A 296 20.16 18.26 -13.33
N SER A 297 20.22 19.19 -12.37
CA SER A 297 21.49 19.52 -11.71
C SER A 297 22.12 18.27 -11.06
N TYR A 298 23.41 18.05 -11.32
CA TYR A 298 24.15 16.85 -10.88
C TYR A 298 23.65 15.50 -11.41
N ALA A 299 22.72 15.47 -12.37
CA ALA A 299 22.24 14.22 -12.95
C ALA A 299 23.30 13.56 -13.86
N GLU A 300 23.28 12.23 -13.94
CA GLU A 300 24.10 11.45 -14.88
C GLU A 300 23.33 11.21 -16.17
N LEU A 301 23.55 12.02 -17.20
CA LEU A 301 22.88 11.93 -18.50
C LEU A 301 23.76 11.27 -19.56
N VAL A 302 24.65 10.36 -19.17
CA VAL A 302 25.60 9.73 -20.09
C VAL A 302 24.84 8.94 -21.16
N GLY A 303 25.04 9.27 -22.43
CA GLY A 303 24.34 8.62 -23.55
C GLY A 303 22.83 8.85 -23.60
N ALA A 304 22.28 9.78 -22.80
CA ALA A 304 20.84 10.07 -22.81
C ALA A 304 20.39 10.65 -24.17
N ASP A 305 19.19 10.29 -24.62
CA ASP A 305 18.63 10.77 -25.89
C ASP A 305 17.61 11.88 -25.65
N LEU A 306 18.05 13.14 -25.77
CA LEU A 306 17.20 14.33 -25.63
C LEU A 306 16.85 14.97 -26.97
N ARG A 307 16.91 14.21 -28.08
CA ARG A 307 16.53 14.73 -29.39
C ARG A 307 15.06 15.16 -29.40
N LYS A 308 14.80 16.32 -29.99
CA LYS A 308 13.47 16.96 -30.06
C LYS A 308 12.80 17.27 -28.72
N ALA A 309 13.49 17.11 -27.59
CA ALA A 309 12.95 17.56 -26.30
C ALA A 309 12.76 19.08 -26.31
N HIS A 310 11.72 19.55 -25.61
CA HIS A 310 11.42 20.97 -25.49
C HIS A 310 11.98 21.50 -24.17
N PHE A 311 13.02 22.33 -24.27
CA PHE A 311 13.64 22.98 -23.13
C PHE A 311 13.15 24.41 -22.98
N LEU A 312 12.84 24.82 -21.75
CA LEU A 312 12.55 26.20 -21.40
C LEU A 312 12.93 26.42 -19.93
N ARG A 313 13.99 27.19 -19.67
CA ARG A 313 14.57 27.35 -18.31
C ARG A 313 14.99 26.02 -17.68
N THR A 314 15.39 25.05 -18.49
CA THR A 314 15.80 23.72 -18.05
C THR A 314 17.23 23.77 -17.51
N ARG A 315 17.45 23.38 -16.26
CA ARG A 315 18.77 23.47 -15.61
C ARG A 315 19.56 22.18 -15.81
N PHE A 316 20.83 22.34 -16.18
CA PHE A 316 21.80 21.26 -16.36
C PHE A 316 23.05 21.47 -15.49
N HIS A 317 22.93 22.24 -14.39
CA HIS A 317 24.09 22.62 -13.58
C HIS A 317 24.86 21.39 -13.09
N ARG A 318 26.11 21.25 -13.54
CA ARG A 318 26.98 20.09 -13.23
C ARG A 318 26.40 18.73 -13.61
N ALA A 319 25.45 18.68 -14.54
CA ALA A 319 24.99 17.42 -15.11
C ALA A 319 26.11 16.79 -15.96
N ASN A 320 26.32 15.47 -15.83
CA ASN A 320 27.25 14.74 -16.68
C ASN A 320 26.56 14.36 -17.99
N GLN A 321 26.87 15.08 -19.06
CA GLN A 321 26.19 14.95 -20.36
C GLN A 321 27.02 14.18 -21.41
N LYS A 322 28.02 13.38 -20.99
CA LYS A 322 28.93 12.71 -21.93
C LYS A 322 28.16 11.80 -22.91
N GLY A 323 28.27 12.09 -24.21
CA GLY A 323 27.60 11.31 -25.25
C GLY A 323 26.08 11.51 -25.33
N ALA A 324 25.51 12.44 -24.57
CA ALA A 324 24.10 12.79 -24.67
C ALA A 324 23.77 13.39 -26.05
N LEU A 325 22.60 13.04 -26.60
CA LEU A 325 22.16 13.43 -27.93
C LEU A 325 21.14 14.56 -27.85
N PHE A 326 21.39 15.66 -28.57
CA PHE A 326 20.51 16.83 -28.61
C PHE A 326 20.15 17.20 -30.05
N SER A 327 18.92 17.66 -30.29
CA SER A 327 18.56 18.32 -31.56
C SER A 327 18.85 19.82 -31.55
N GLY A 328 18.87 20.42 -30.35
CA GLY A 328 19.16 21.82 -30.09
C GLY A 328 19.29 22.03 -28.58
N ARG A 329 19.87 23.15 -28.16
CA ARG A 329 20.12 23.47 -26.75
C ARG A 329 19.43 24.77 -26.28
N GLY A 330 18.57 25.36 -27.12
CA GLY A 330 17.83 26.57 -26.76
C GLY A 330 16.94 26.32 -25.55
N GLY A 331 16.95 27.23 -24.56
CA GLY A 331 16.19 27.07 -23.32
C GLY A 331 16.93 26.35 -22.18
N ILE A 332 18.13 25.82 -22.42
CA ILE A 332 18.99 25.18 -21.40
C ILE A 332 19.77 26.25 -20.61
N ILE A 333 19.88 26.03 -19.30
CA ILE A 333 20.73 26.77 -18.37
C ILE A 333 21.84 25.83 -17.91
N GLU A 334 23.04 25.97 -18.50
CA GLU A 334 24.18 25.06 -18.26
C GLU A 334 24.80 25.23 -16.86
N ASN A 335 24.87 26.47 -16.37
CA ASN A 335 25.48 26.79 -15.08
C ASN A 335 24.63 27.82 -14.36
N ASP A 336 24.29 27.56 -13.10
CA ASP A 336 23.69 28.54 -12.20
C ASP A 336 24.79 29.23 -11.38
N PRO A 337 25.18 30.47 -11.71
CA PRO A 337 26.31 31.16 -11.08
C PRO A 337 26.04 31.52 -9.62
N ASP A 338 24.76 31.70 -9.25
CA ASP A 338 24.38 32.10 -7.89
C ASP A 338 24.34 30.88 -6.97
N LEU A 339 23.90 29.73 -7.48
CA LEU A 339 24.05 28.46 -6.78
C LEU A 339 25.53 28.08 -6.58
N PHE A 340 26.38 28.28 -7.59
CA PHE A 340 27.82 28.07 -7.45
C PHE A 340 28.43 28.94 -6.35
N LYS A 341 28.08 30.24 -6.31
CA LYS A 341 28.55 31.14 -5.24
C LYS A 341 28.04 30.72 -3.87
N ALA A 342 26.81 30.21 -3.77
CA ALA A 342 26.26 29.71 -2.52
C ALA A 342 26.99 28.44 -2.03
N GLN A 343 27.27 27.51 -2.94
CA GLN A 343 27.97 26.24 -2.62
C GLN A 343 29.46 26.45 -2.30
N ALA A 344 30.12 27.36 -3.02
CA ALA A 344 31.50 27.74 -2.72
C ALA A 344 31.63 28.39 -1.33
N ARG A 345 30.57 29.05 -0.85
CA ARG A 345 30.51 29.63 0.50
C ARG A 345 30.18 28.60 1.59
N SER A 346 29.48 27.51 1.26
CA SER A 346 29.10 26.46 2.22
C SER A 346 30.09 25.31 2.33
N GLY A 347 31.16 25.28 1.51
CA GLY A 347 32.23 24.27 1.59
C GLY A 347 31.85 22.88 1.07
N ILE A 348 30.77 22.75 0.30
CA ILE A 348 30.26 21.48 -0.27
C ILE A 348 30.82 21.27 -1.68
N LEU A 349 32.09 21.63 -1.92
CA LEU A 349 32.75 21.50 -3.22
C LEU A 349 33.64 20.28 -3.32
#